data_AF-A0A939ZX32-F1
#
_entry.id   AF-A0A939ZX32-F1
#
_cell.length_a   1.000
_cell.length_b   1.000
_cell.length_c   1.000
_cell.angle_alpha   90.00
_cell.angle_beta   90.00
_cell.angle_gamma   90.00
#
_symmetry.space_group_name_H-M   'P 1'
#
loop_
_entity.id
_entity.type
_entity.pdbx_description
1 polymer ?
#
loop_
_entity_poly.entity_id
_entity_poly.type
_entity_poly.pdbx_seq_one_letter_code
_entity_poly.pdbx_strand_id
1 'polypeptide(L)'
;MADALRRKADTLTENGFPPEKLILDPGFGFGKNISENIALFRNMDKIRDLGFGVCCGVSRKRLIRHISGGSPAELLGGSIAACILLAAKDVDIIRAHDVAETAAALRLFDALGKE
;
A
#
# COMPACT_ATOMS: atom_id res chain seq x y z
N MET A 1 -3.50 -14.01 3.78
CA MET A 1 -2.42 -13.06 3.37
C MET A 1 -1.61 -12.62 4.58
N ALA A 2 -2.23 -11.95 5.57
CA ALA A 2 -1.56 -11.54 6.82
C ALA A 2 -0.75 -12.69 7.46
N ASP A 3 -1.36 -13.86 7.67
CA ASP A 3 -0.66 -15.01 8.25
C ASP A 3 0.54 -15.49 7.44
N ALA A 4 0.48 -15.39 6.10
CA ALA A 4 1.58 -15.81 5.24
C ALA A 4 2.77 -14.83 5.35
N LEU A 5 2.47 -13.52 5.40
CA LEU A 5 3.48 -12.49 5.65
C LEU A 5 4.08 -12.63 7.04
N ARG A 6 3.25 -12.85 8.06
CA ARG A 6 3.69 -13.06 9.44
C ARG A 6 4.64 -14.24 9.55
N ARG A 7 4.25 -15.41 9.03
CA ARG A 7 5.13 -16.59 9.00
C ARG A 7 6.47 -16.31 8.33
N LYS A 8 6.47 -15.57 7.21
CA LYS A 8 7.72 -15.24 6.51
C LYS A 8 8.59 -14.28 7.32
N ALA A 9 7.99 -13.28 7.97
CA ALA A 9 8.69 -12.35 8.83
C ALA A 9 9.27 -13.05 10.08
N ASP A 10 8.51 -13.96 10.69
CA ASP A 10 8.96 -14.78 11.82
C ASP A 10 10.16 -15.64 11.40
N THR A 11 10.09 -16.33 10.25
CA THR A 11 11.24 -17.10 9.73
C THR A 11 12.48 -16.21 9.52
N LEU A 12 12.33 -15.01 8.98
CA LEU A 12 13.48 -14.11 8.80
C LEU A 12 14.05 -13.67 10.15
N THR A 13 13.18 -13.36 11.12
CA THR A 13 13.57 -12.95 12.46
C THR A 13 14.33 -14.06 13.20
N GLU A 14 13.83 -15.30 13.12
CA GLU A 14 14.48 -16.49 13.67
C GLU A 14 15.87 -16.76 13.05
N ASN A 15 16.08 -16.33 11.80
CA ASN A 15 17.37 -16.39 11.11
C ASN A 15 18.28 -15.17 11.40
N GLY A 16 17.93 -14.34 12.39
CA GLY A 16 18.77 -13.23 12.87
C GLY A 16 18.58 -11.91 12.13
N PHE A 17 17.58 -11.79 11.25
CA PHE A 17 17.25 -10.50 10.66
C PHE A 17 16.45 -9.66 11.67
N PRO A 18 16.91 -8.44 12.01
CA PRO A 18 16.21 -7.60 12.99
C PRO A 18 14.82 -7.17 12.47
N PRO A 19 13.75 -7.30 13.28
CA PRO A 19 12.38 -6.96 12.87
C PRO A 19 12.22 -5.54 12.30
N GLU A 20 12.94 -4.57 12.86
CA GLU A 20 12.91 -3.16 12.44
C GLU A 20 13.49 -2.92 11.04
N LYS A 21 14.23 -3.90 10.48
CA LYS A 21 14.70 -3.87 9.09
C LYS A 21 13.79 -4.64 8.13
N LEU A 22 12.72 -5.25 8.63
CA LEU A 22 11.75 -5.97 7.81
C LEU A 22 10.59 -5.05 7.43
N ILE A 23 10.26 -5.07 6.13
CA ILE A 23 9.12 -4.34 5.58
C ILE A 23 8.22 -5.36 4.87
N LEU A 24 6.92 -5.31 5.15
CA LEU A 24 5.92 -6.15 4.52
C LEU A 24 5.32 -5.45 3.31
N ASP A 25 5.23 -6.16 2.19
CA ASP A 25 4.43 -5.75 1.03
C ASP A 25 3.30 -6.76 0.81
N PRO A 26 2.02 -6.36 0.94
CA PRO A 26 0.89 -7.26 0.73
C PRO A 26 0.64 -7.63 -0.76
N GLY A 27 1.37 -6.99 -1.68
CA GLY A 27 1.45 -7.37 -3.06
C GLY A 27 0.16 -7.10 -3.83
N PHE A 28 -0.31 -5.85 -3.86
CA PHE A 28 -1.45 -5.48 -4.71
C PHE A 28 -1.23 -5.91 -6.16
N GLY A 29 -2.22 -6.55 -6.78
CA GLY A 29 -2.18 -6.99 -8.18
C GLY A 29 -1.40 -8.28 -8.45
N PHE A 30 -0.72 -8.87 -7.46
CA PHE A 30 0.00 -10.14 -7.60
C PHE A 30 -0.89 -11.31 -7.17
N GLY A 31 -1.29 -12.14 -8.14
CA GLY A 31 -2.14 -13.32 -7.91
C GLY A 31 -3.53 -13.01 -7.34
N LYS A 32 -3.98 -11.75 -7.45
CA LYS A 32 -5.26 -11.27 -6.90
C LYS A 32 -6.16 -10.70 -8.00
N ASN A 33 -7.43 -11.06 -7.99
CA ASN A 33 -8.48 -10.43 -8.78
C ASN A 33 -8.89 -9.07 -8.19
N ILE A 34 -9.81 -8.35 -8.84
CA ILE A 34 -10.23 -7.01 -8.40
C ILE A 34 -10.84 -7.04 -7.00
N SER A 35 -11.78 -7.94 -6.73
CA SER A 35 -12.46 -8.06 -5.43
C SER A 35 -11.48 -8.38 -4.30
N GLU A 36 -10.48 -9.23 -4.56
CA GLU A 36 -9.41 -9.54 -3.60
C GLU A 36 -8.50 -8.35 -3.32
N ASN A 37 -8.20 -7.53 -4.34
CA ASN A 37 -7.44 -6.29 -4.14
C ASN A 37 -8.23 -5.25 -3.35
N ILE A 38 -9.53 -5.11 -3.60
CA ILE A 38 -10.42 -4.25 -2.82
C ILE A 38 -10.47 -4.73 -1.36
N ALA A 39 -10.65 -6.03 -1.15
CA ALA A 39 -10.67 -6.63 0.18
C ALA A 39 -9.34 -6.40 0.91
N LEU A 40 -8.21 -6.59 0.24
CA LEU A 40 -6.90 -6.28 0.80
C LEU A 40 -6.79 -4.81 1.20
N PHE A 41 -7.18 -3.89 0.32
CA PHE A 41 -7.12 -2.45 0.59
C PHE A 41 -7.95 -2.06 1.82
N ARG A 42 -9.17 -2.60 1.93
CA ARG A 42 -10.07 -2.34 3.06
C ARG A 42 -9.56 -2.92 4.38
N ASN A 43 -8.79 -4.02 4.32
CA ASN A 43 -8.29 -4.74 5.48
C ASN A 43 -6.78 -4.49 5.75
N MET A 44 -6.22 -3.37 5.25
CA MET A 44 -4.81 -3.05 5.47
C MET A 44 -4.43 -2.95 6.95
N ASP A 45 -5.39 -2.62 7.82
CA ASP A 45 -5.21 -2.53 9.26
C ASP A 45 -4.72 -3.88 9.82
N LYS A 46 -5.21 -5.01 9.29
CA LYS A 46 -4.73 -6.37 9.65
C LYS A 46 -3.27 -6.64 9.26
N ILE A 47 -2.74 -5.91 8.26
CA ILE A 47 -1.34 -5.99 7.86
C ILE A 47 -0.50 -5.10 8.78
N ARG A 48 -1.02 -3.92 9.15
CA ARG A 48 -0.39 -3.01 10.12
C ARG A 48 -0.26 -3.65 11.50
N ASP A 49 -1.30 -4.33 11.96
CA ASP A 49 -1.35 -5.03 13.25
C ASP A 49 -0.30 -6.14 13.40
N LEU A 50 0.39 -6.52 12.31
CA LEU A 50 1.51 -7.47 12.38
C LEU A 50 2.76 -6.87 13.05
N GLY A 51 2.82 -5.54 13.23
CA GLY A 51 3.90 -4.87 13.97
C GLY A 51 5.18 -4.62 13.18
N PHE A 52 5.12 -4.68 11.84
CA PHE A 52 6.25 -4.41 10.94
C PHE A 52 5.99 -3.16 10.09
N GLY A 53 7.06 -2.57 9.54
CA GLY A 53 6.92 -1.57 8.49
C GLY A 53 6.17 -2.13 7.29
N VAL A 54 5.40 -1.30 6.57
CA VAL A 54 4.59 -1.70 5.43
C VAL A 54 4.87 -0.80 4.23
N CYS A 55 5.13 -1.44 3.10
CA CYS A 55 5.25 -0.81 1.80
C CYS A 55 4.08 -1.23 0.92
N CYS A 56 3.46 -0.28 0.21
CA CYS A 56 2.41 -0.58 -0.75
C CYS A 56 2.65 0.10 -2.10
N GLY A 57 2.44 -0.67 -3.18
CA GLY A 57 2.41 -0.14 -4.54
C GLY A 57 1.09 -0.42 -5.23
N VAL A 58 0.26 0.62 -5.42
CA VAL A 58 -1.03 0.55 -6.13
C VAL A 58 -1.07 1.39 -7.42
N SER A 59 -0.12 2.31 -7.58
CA SER A 59 -0.05 3.27 -8.69
C SER A 59 -0.18 2.57 -10.05
N ARG A 60 -1.13 3.06 -10.86
CA ARG A 60 -1.47 2.62 -12.23
C ARG A 60 -1.82 1.13 -12.38
N LYS A 61 -2.08 0.40 -11.28
CA LYS A 61 -2.43 -1.03 -11.33
C LYS A 61 -3.84 -1.26 -11.88
N ARG A 62 -4.12 -2.52 -12.24
CA ARG A 62 -5.43 -2.99 -12.74
C ARG A 62 -6.59 -2.56 -11.86
N LEU A 63 -6.42 -2.54 -10.53
CA LEU A 63 -7.42 -2.04 -9.58
C LEU A 63 -7.83 -0.59 -9.89
N ILE A 64 -6.84 0.29 -10.05
CA ILE A 64 -7.07 1.71 -10.36
C ILE A 64 -7.75 1.83 -11.71
N ARG A 65 -7.21 1.18 -12.75
CA ARG A 65 -7.80 1.18 -14.09
C ARG A 65 -9.27 0.74 -14.10
N HIS A 66 -9.61 -0.27 -13.31
CA HIS A 66 -10.96 -0.80 -13.23
C HIS A 66 -11.94 0.13 -12.52
N ILE A 67 -11.48 0.89 -11.52
CA ILE A 67 -12.34 1.74 -10.68
C ILE A 67 -12.40 3.18 -11.20
N SER A 68 -11.24 3.79 -11.53
CA SER A 68 -11.14 5.21 -11.87
C SER A 68 -11.14 5.50 -13.37
N GLY A 69 -11.06 4.48 -14.23
CA GLY A 69 -10.95 4.64 -15.67
C GLY A 69 -9.54 4.43 -16.22
N GLY A 70 -9.40 4.51 -17.54
CA GLY A 70 -8.22 4.03 -18.25
C GLY A 70 -7.32 5.11 -18.86
N SER A 71 -7.79 6.36 -18.94
CA SER A 71 -7.02 7.46 -19.50
C SER A 71 -5.83 7.83 -18.59
N PRO A 72 -4.78 8.48 -19.13
CA PRO A 72 -3.64 8.89 -18.31
C PRO A 72 -4.03 9.78 -17.12
N ALA A 73 -4.98 10.71 -17.31
CA ALA A 73 -5.46 11.59 -16.26
C ALA A 73 -6.23 10.84 -15.17
N GLU A 74 -7.11 9.91 -15.56
CA GLU A 74 -7.88 9.06 -14.62
C GLU A 74 -6.98 8.13 -13.82
N LEU A 75 -5.93 7.57 -14.45
CA LEU A 75 -4.96 6.72 -13.76
C LEU A 75 -4.11 7.53 -12.79
N LEU A 76 -3.70 8.75 -13.14
CA LEU A 76 -2.97 9.64 -12.26
C LEU A 76 -3.82 9.99 -11.03
N GLY A 77 -5.02 10.53 -11.24
CA GLY A 77 -5.93 10.91 -10.16
C GLY A 77 -6.30 9.74 -9.26
N GLY A 78 -6.66 8.59 -9.86
CA GLY A 78 -6.98 7.38 -9.11
C GLY A 78 -5.78 6.81 -8.34
N SER A 79 -4.57 6.91 -8.89
CA SER A 79 -3.35 6.48 -8.19
C SER A 79 -3.05 7.37 -7.00
N ILE A 80 -3.15 8.69 -7.15
CA ILE A 80 -2.91 9.64 -6.05
C ILE A 80 -3.94 9.42 -4.94
N ALA A 81 -5.23 9.31 -5.29
CA ALA A 81 -6.29 9.04 -4.32
C ALA A 81 -6.02 7.74 -3.53
N ALA A 82 -5.63 6.67 -4.22
CA ALA A 82 -5.29 5.41 -3.56
C ALA A 82 -4.05 5.52 -2.67
N CYS A 83 -3.05 6.34 -3.03
CA CYS A 83 -1.88 6.58 -2.19
C CYS A 83 -2.25 7.36 -0.91
N ILE A 84 -3.07 8.41 -1.01
CA ILE A 84 -3.57 9.15 0.17
C ILE A 84 -4.35 8.21 1.11
N LEU A 85 -5.23 7.38 0.56
CA LEU A 85 -6.00 6.42 1.35
C LEU A 85 -5.12 5.36 2.03
N LEU A 86 -3.99 4.98 1.43
CA LEU A 86 -3.01 4.09 2.08
C LEU A 86 -2.25 4.83 3.19
N ALA A 87 -1.90 6.10 2.99
CA ALA A 87 -1.27 6.93 4.02
C ALA A 87 -2.20 7.15 5.22
N ALA A 88 -3.51 7.32 4.98
CA ALA A 88 -4.54 7.38 6.01
C ALA A 88 -4.74 6.05 6.78
N LYS A 89 -4.19 4.96 6.24
CA LYS A 89 -4.13 3.64 6.89
C LYS A 89 -2.74 3.32 7.45
N ASP A 90 -1.97 4.37 7.72
CA ASP A 90 -0.62 4.35 8.28
C ASP A 90 0.37 3.44 7.53
N VAL A 91 0.25 3.34 6.20
CA VAL A 91 1.30 2.70 5.39
C VAL A 91 2.57 3.58 5.39
N ASP A 92 3.71 2.99 5.74
CA ASP A 92 4.96 3.74 5.92
C ASP A 92 5.63 4.12 4.59
N ILE A 93 5.52 3.28 3.57
CA ILE A 93 6.18 3.47 2.27
C ILE A 93 5.19 3.31 1.13
N ILE A 94 5.13 4.32 0.25
CA ILE A 94 4.33 4.28 -0.96
C ILE A 94 5.24 4.18 -2.18
N ARG A 95 5.03 3.13 -2.98
CA ARG A 95 5.70 2.94 -4.27
C ARG A 95 4.82 3.46 -5.41
N ALA A 96 5.23 4.58 -6.02
CA ALA A 96 4.51 5.25 -7.08
C ALA A 96 5.31 5.42 -8.38
N HIS A 97 4.62 5.59 -9.51
CA HIS A 97 5.24 5.99 -10.79
C HIS A 97 5.35 7.51 -10.90
N ASP A 98 4.29 8.22 -10.50
CA ASP A 98 4.14 9.68 -10.57
C ASP A 98 4.62 10.31 -9.26
N VAL A 99 5.94 10.35 -9.08
CA VAL A 99 6.58 10.68 -7.80
C VAL A 99 6.28 12.11 -7.34
N ALA A 100 6.39 13.09 -8.24
CA ALA A 100 6.25 14.50 -7.89
C ALA A 100 4.82 14.81 -7.41
N GLU A 101 3.83 14.32 -8.14
CA GLU A 101 2.40 14.50 -7.87
C GLU A 101 1.97 13.76 -6.62
N THR A 102 2.41 12.50 -6.45
CA THR A 102 2.12 11.71 -5.24
C THR A 102 2.75 12.37 -4.01
N ALA A 103 4.00 12.82 -4.09
CA ALA A 103 4.67 13.48 -2.97
C ALA A 103 4.01 14.82 -2.62
N ALA A 104 3.57 15.61 -3.60
CA ALA A 104 2.83 16.84 -3.35
C ALA A 104 1.51 16.58 -2.61
N ALA A 105 0.76 15.56 -3.04
CA ALA A 105 -0.49 15.17 -2.39
C ALA A 105 -0.28 14.65 -0.96
N LEU A 106 0.76 13.83 -0.73
CA LEU A 106 1.08 13.33 0.60
C LEU A 106 1.55 14.43 1.55
N ARG A 107 2.34 15.41 1.09
CA ARG A 107 2.71 16.57 1.93
C ARG A 107 1.49 17.35 2.39
N LEU A 108 0.49 17.52 1.50
CA LEU A 108 -0.76 18.18 1.86
C LEU A 108 -1.57 17.33 2.86
N PHE A 109 -1.62 16.02 2.64
CA PHE A 109 -2.27 15.08 3.56
C PHE A 109 -1.61 15.08 4.94
N ASP A 110 -0.27 15.08 5.02
CA ASP A 110 0.44 15.12 6.31
C ASP A 110 0.18 16.43 7.07
N ALA A 111 -0.01 17.54 6.36
CA ALA A 111 -0.27 18.85 6.96
C ALA A 111 -1.72 19.01 7.47
N LEU A 112 -2.70 18.29 6.89
CA LEU A 112 -4.14 18.57 7.09
C LEU A 112 -4.99 17.35 7.44
N GLY A 113 -4.52 16.14 7.14
CA GLY A 113 -5.35 14.94 6.97
C GLY A 113 -5.29 13.91 8.09
N LYS A 114 -4.46 14.13 9.14
CA LYS A 114 -4.51 13.33 10.37
C LYS A 114 -5.19 14.16 11.46
N GLU A 115 -6.42 13.75 11.82
CA GLU A 115 -7.07 14.11 13.10
C GLU A 115 -6.68 13.10 14.18
#